data_AF-A0A0U5ABW8-F1
#
_entry.id   AF-A0A0U5ABW8-F1
#
_cell.length_a   1.000
_cell.length_b   1.000
_cell.length_c   1.000
_cell.angle_alpha   90.00
_cell.angle_beta   90.00
_cell.angle_gamma   90.00
#
_symmetry.space_group_name_H-M   'P 1'
#
loop_
_entity.id
_entity.type
_entity.pdbx_description
1 polymer ?
#
loop_
_entity_poly.entity_id
_entity_poly.type
_entity_poly.pdbx_seq_one_letter_code
_entity_poly.pdbx_strand_id
1 'polypeptide(L)'
;LADYIVNLGEAAEYMFDHTIFQDNLVFVDFCEAMVKATNPGVLARAERTEAPHGDIHGYRTIADIMRAFNPFEGEVYKEALKVSRVTREMFCLMEGRHVHPSTLYPGGVGTMPQPTTFTDYLSRLMRVIDFVKKAVAMNDDVFDFFYEALPGYEEVGRRRILLGCWGAFQDPTTVDYRYETMNTWGKQMYVTPGIVVDGELVTNNLVDINLGLRILLGSSYYEDWVNEQPFVTHDPLGNPVDMRHPWNQTTVPVPQKRDFDEKYSWVMSPRWYDKRTDQHLALDTGGGPLARLWSTALNGLVDTPYVKATGHSVRISLPKGESLPETTLEWHIPQWSNTIERDRARPYFIAYAAAMALQFLEEAMGLVRAGETKVFQNYEVPDEAIGCGFHEAVRGVLSHHLVIKDKKIAN
;
A
#
# COMPACT_ATOMS: atom_id res chain seq x y z
N LEU A 1 10.38 0.04 19.94
CA LEU A 1 8.97 0.24 20.35
C LEU A 1 8.24 1.31 19.53
N ALA A 2 8.78 2.53 19.40
CA ALA A 2 8.14 3.59 18.61
C ALA A 2 7.77 3.14 17.20
N ASP A 3 8.70 2.49 16.49
CA ASP A 3 8.46 1.97 15.13
C ASP A 3 7.35 0.91 15.08
N TYR A 4 7.19 0.07 16.11
CA TYR A 4 6.05 -0.86 16.16
C TYR A 4 4.72 -0.13 16.34
N ILE A 5 4.70 0.99 17.08
CA ILE A 5 3.50 1.84 17.19
C ILE A 5 3.18 2.47 15.82
N VAL A 6 4.19 2.96 15.10
CA VAL A 6 4.01 3.49 13.73
C VAL A 6 3.51 2.39 12.79
N ASN A 7 4.12 1.21 12.81
CA ASN A 7 3.70 0.08 11.98
C ASN A 7 2.25 -0.35 12.28
N LEU A 8 1.82 -0.31 13.54
CA LEU A 8 0.42 -0.58 13.93
C LEU A 8 -0.52 0.52 13.42
N GLY A 9 -0.12 1.78 13.48
CA GLY A 9 -0.86 2.90 12.89
C GLY A 9 -1.04 2.74 11.38
N GLU A 10 0.05 2.54 10.66
CA GLU A 10 0.04 2.35 9.20
C GLU A 10 -0.70 1.05 8.77
N ALA A 11 -0.64 -0.02 9.57
CA ALA A 11 -1.43 -1.22 9.30
C ALA A 11 -2.93 -0.94 9.43
N ALA A 12 -3.33 -0.16 10.44
CA ALA A 12 -4.70 0.29 10.59
C ALA A 12 -5.14 1.24 9.46
N GLU A 13 -4.25 2.10 8.95
CA GLU A 13 -4.49 2.95 7.79
C GLU A 13 -4.76 2.11 6.53
N TYR A 14 -3.94 1.09 6.26
CA TYR A 14 -4.21 0.19 5.14
C TYR A 14 -5.53 -0.55 5.28
N MET A 15 -5.83 -1.09 6.48
CA MET A 15 -7.10 -1.78 6.71
C MET A 15 -8.28 -0.82 6.52
N PHE A 16 -8.18 0.41 7.01
CA PHE A 16 -9.21 1.43 6.85
C PHE A 16 -9.44 1.81 5.38
N ASP A 17 -8.41 2.35 4.71
CA ASP A 17 -8.57 2.95 3.38
C ASP A 17 -8.94 1.87 2.36
N HIS A 18 -8.28 0.71 2.38
CA HIS A 18 -8.63 -0.37 1.45
C HIS A 18 -10.05 -0.88 1.65
N THR A 19 -10.53 -1.00 2.90
CA THR A 19 -11.91 -1.45 3.15
C THR A 19 -12.92 -0.45 2.59
N ILE A 20 -12.79 0.84 2.95
CA ILE A 20 -13.77 1.85 2.51
C ILE A 20 -13.67 2.10 1.00
N PHE A 21 -12.46 2.06 0.43
CA PHE A 21 -12.26 2.24 -1.01
C PHE A 21 -12.81 1.04 -1.79
N GLN A 22 -12.51 -0.19 -1.38
CA GLN A 22 -12.97 -1.39 -2.06
C GLN A 22 -14.49 -1.49 -1.99
N ASP A 23 -15.06 -1.53 -0.79
CA ASP A 23 -16.45 -1.97 -0.60
C ASP A 23 -17.47 -0.83 -0.66
N ASN A 24 -17.02 0.43 -0.65
CA ASN A 24 -17.91 1.60 -0.76
C ASN A 24 -17.66 2.51 -1.97
N LEU A 25 -16.56 2.32 -2.71
CA LEU A 25 -16.29 3.07 -3.94
C LEU A 25 -16.15 2.14 -5.14
N VAL A 26 -15.18 1.22 -5.15
CA VAL A 26 -14.92 0.32 -6.28
C VAL A 26 -16.07 -0.66 -6.49
N PHE A 27 -16.54 -1.35 -5.45
CA PHE A 27 -17.59 -2.36 -5.57
C PHE A 27 -18.97 -1.80 -5.92
N VAL A 28 -19.14 -0.48 -5.91
CA VAL A 28 -20.33 0.15 -6.50
C VAL A 28 -20.37 -0.09 -8.01
N ASP A 29 -19.23 -0.22 -8.69
CA ASP A 29 -19.18 -0.58 -10.10
C ASP A 29 -19.61 -2.05 -10.34
N PHE A 30 -19.52 -2.89 -9.31
CA PHE A 30 -19.87 -4.31 -9.33
C PHE A 30 -21.22 -4.62 -8.67
N CYS A 31 -21.91 -3.61 -8.12
CA CYS A 31 -23.18 -3.83 -7.42
C CYS A 31 -24.33 -4.16 -8.38
N GLU A 32 -25.40 -4.77 -7.86
CA GLU A 32 -26.57 -5.18 -8.66
C GLU A 32 -27.12 -3.99 -9.45
N ALA A 33 -27.27 -2.82 -8.84
CA ALA A 33 -27.83 -1.64 -9.50
C ALA A 33 -27.01 -1.22 -10.74
N MET A 34 -25.67 -1.20 -10.62
CA MET A 34 -24.78 -0.82 -11.72
C MET A 34 -24.74 -1.89 -12.81
N VAL A 35 -24.58 -3.16 -12.42
CA VAL A 35 -24.52 -4.29 -13.37
C VAL A 35 -25.85 -4.44 -14.11
N LYS A 36 -26.99 -4.22 -13.44
CA LYS A 36 -28.32 -4.20 -14.08
C LYS A 36 -28.43 -3.10 -15.14
N ALA A 37 -27.91 -1.91 -14.85
CA ALA A 37 -28.00 -0.75 -15.74
C ALA A 37 -27.10 -0.87 -16.98
N THR A 38 -25.95 -1.53 -16.83
CA THR A 38 -24.93 -1.60 -17.89
C THR A 38 -24.90 -2.94 -18.63
N ASN A 39 -25.09 -4.05 -17.90
CA ASN A 39 -24.93 -5.42 -18.38
C ASN A 39 -26.02 -6.36 -17.81
N PRO A 40 -27.32 -6.16 -18.14
CA PRO A 40 -28.41 -6.94 -17.57
C PRO A 40 -28.30 -8.45 -17.82
N GLY A 41 -27.66 -8.86 -18.93
CA GLY A 41 -27.36 -10.27 -19.21
C GLY A 41 -26.38 -10.90 -18.22
N VAL A 42 -25.39 -10.13 -17.74
CA VAL A 42 -24.43 -10.56 -16.71
C VAL A 42 -25.15 -10.75 -15.38
N LEU A 43 -26.00 -9.80 -14.98
CA LEU A 43 -26.80 -9.96 -13.76
C LEU A 43 -27.69 -11.22 -13.85
N ALA A 44 -28.40 -11.43 -14.96
CA ALA A 44 -29.22 -12.63 -15.13
C ALA A 44 -28.43 -13.94 -15.07
N ARG A 45 -27.14 -13.94 -15.44
CA ARG A 45 -26.24 -15.07 -15.22
C ARG A 45 -25.86 -15.20 -13.74
N ALA A 46 -25.54 -14.09 -13.07
CA ALA A 46 -25.20 -14.05 -11.65
C ALA A 46 -26.32 -14.62 -10.75
N GLU A 47 -27.60 -14.37 -11.09
CA GLU A 47 -28.77 -14.92 -10.37
C GLU A 47 -28.82 -16.45 -10.31
N ARG A 48 -28.17 -17.10 -11.28
CA ARG A 48 -28.17 -18.56 -11.47
C ARG A 48 -26.80 -19.18 -11.20
N THR A 49 -25.82 -18.38 -10.81
CA THR A 49 -24.45 -18.84 -10.54
C THR A 49 -24.26 -18.90 -9.03
N GLU A 50 -24.01 -20.10 -8.51
CA GLU A 50 -23.68 -20.29 -7.10
C GLU A 50 -22.32 -19.68 -6.78
N ALA A 51 -22.18 -19.11 -5.59
CA ALA A 51 -20.94 -18.53 -5.11
C ALA A 51 -20.02 -19.65 -4.56
N PRO A 52 -18.84 -19.91 -5.15
CA PRO A 52 -17.94 -20.98 -4.72
C PRO A 52 -17.61 -20.99 -3.22
N HIS A 53 -17.50 -19.81 -2.59
CA HIS A 53 -17.16 -19.66 -1.18
C HIS A 53 -18.36 -19.24 -0.31
N GLY A 54 -19.57 -19.57 -0.75
CA GLY A 54 -20.82 -19.25 -0.05
C GLY A 54 -20.90 -19.75 1.39
N ASP A 55 -20.14 -20.79 1.75
CA ASP A 55 -20.01 -21.30 3.12
C ASP A 55 -19.19 -20.39 4.04
N ILE A 56 -18.29 -19.57 3.49
CA ILE A 56 -17.45 -18.63 4.22
C ILE A 56 -18.18 -17.29 4.43
N HIS A 57 -18.71 -16.71 3.35
CA HIS A 57 -19.32 -15.38 3.39
C HIS A 57 -20.85 -15.38 3.51
N GLY A 58 -21.51 -16.52 3.32
CA GLY A 58 -22.94 -16.69 3.59
C GLY A 58 -23.89 -16.30 2.46
N TYR A 59 -23.38 -15.98 1.26
CA TYR A 59 -24.19 -15.65 0.08
C TYR A 59 -24.26 -16.85 -0.85
N ARG A 60 -25.48 -17.20 -1.30
CA ARG A 60 -25.70 -18.40 -2.13
C ARG A 60 -25.29 -18.19 -3.57
N THR A 61 -25.57 -17.01 -4.13
CA THR A 61 -25.30 -16.70 -5.53
C THR A 61 -24.44 -15.46 -5.68
N ILE A 62 -23.80 -15.32 -6.85
CA ILE A 62 -23.04 -14.11 -7.17
C ILE A 62 -23.94 -12.87 -7.16
N ALA A 63 -25.20 -12.98 -7.60
CA ALA A 63 -26.14 -11.86 -7.53
C ALA A 63 -26.42 -11.42 -6.09
N ASP A 64 -26.49 -12.35 -5.14
CA ASP A 64 -26.68 -12.00 -3.71
C ASP A 64 -25.51 -11.16 -3.18
N ILE A 65 -24.28 -11.49 -3.60
CA ILE A 65 -23.09 -10.69 -3.31
C ILE A 65 -23.22 -9.30 -3.95
N MET A 66 -23.56 -9.21 -5.24
CA MET A 66 -23.76 -7.92 -5.94
C MET A 66 -24.80 -7.03 -5.25
N ARG A 67 -25.87 -7.61 -4.71
CA ARG A 67 -26.88 -6.87 -3.92
C ARG A 67 -26.34 -6.37 -2.60
N ALA A 68 -25.49 -7.16 -1.94
CA ALA A 68 -24.86 -6.78 -0.68
C ALA A 68 -23.93 -5.57 -0.83
N PHE A 69 -23.48 -5.26 -2.05
CA PHE A 69 -22.68 -4.09 -2.39
C PHE A 69 -23.49 -2.86 -2.85
N ASN A 70 -24.81 -2.94 -2.97
CA ASN A 70 -25.63 -1.79 -3.36
C ASN A 70 -25.45 -0.62 -2.36
N PRO A 71 -25.22 0.62 -2.83
CA PRO A 71 -24.99 1.76 -1.96
C PRO A 71 -26.09 1.99 -0.92
N PHE A 72 -25.71 2.09 0.35
CA PHE A 72 -26.56 2.31 1.54
C PHE A 72 -27.63 1.24 1.85
N GLU A 73 -27.98 0.39 0.89
CA GLU A 73 -28.99 -0.67 1.04
C GLU A 73 -28.33 -2.02 1.36
N GLY A 74 -27.24 -2.34 0.66
CA GLY A 74 -26.50 -3.58 0.77
C GLY A 74 -25.85 -3.78 2.14
N GLU A 75 -25.89 -5.02 2.62
CA GLU A 75 -25.39 -5.38 3.96
C GLU A 75 -23.87 -5.18 4.08
N VAL A 76 -23.10 -5.69 3.12
CA VAL A 76 -21.63 -5.55 3.08
C VAL A 76 -21.23 -4.09 2.94
N TYR A 77 -21.92 -3.30 2.10
CA TYR A 77 -21.67 -1.86 1.99
C TYR A 77 -21.80 -1.16 3.36
N LYS A 78 -22.87 -1.45 4.13
CA LYS A 78 -23.09 -0.88 5.47
C LYS A 78 -22.09 -1.42 6.50
N GLU A 79 -21.71 -2.69 6.38
CA GLU A 79 -20.72 -3.31 7.28
C GLU A 79 -19.34 -2.71 7.09
N ALA A 80 -18.88 -2.54 5.85
CA ALA A 80 -17.63 -1.86 5.50
C ALA A 80 -17.56 -0.45 6.08
N LEU A 81 -18.66 0.32 6.07
CA LEU A 81 -18.73 1.62 6.73
C LEU A 81 -18.48 1.53 8.25
N LYS A 82 -18.95 0.47 8.92
CA LYS A 82 -18.68 0.25 10.35
C LYS A 82 -17.25 -0.21 10.59
N VAL A 83 -16.74 -1.14 9.78
CA VAL A 83 -15.35 -1.61 9.83
C VAL A 83 -14.38 -0.44 9.63
N SER A 84 -14.69 0.47 8.71
CA SER A 84 -13.90 1.70 8.49
C SER A 84 -13.82 2.58 9.75
N ARG A 85 -14.83 2.57 10.62
CA ARG A 85 -14.81 3.32 11.89
C ARG A 85 -13.91 2.62 12.90
N VAL A 86 -14.07 1.30 13.05
CA VAL A 86 -13.29 0.48 13.98
C VAL A 86 -11.78 0.54 13.63
N THR A 87 -11.44 0.44 12.35
CA THR A 87 -10.05 0.54 11.87
C THR A 87 -9.47 1.94 12.05
N ARG A 88 -10.26 3.02 11.89
CA ARG A 88 -9.82 4.37 12.28
C ARG A 88 -9.64 4.56 13.78
N GLU A 89 -10.45 3.92 14.62
CA GLU A 89 -10.21 3.92 16.06
C GLU A 89 -8.87 3.23 16.39
N MET A 90 -8.54 2.13 15.71
CA MET A 90 -7.24 1.47 15.83
C MET A 90 -6.09 2.40 15.44
N PHE A 91 -6.22 3.13 14.32
CA PHE A 91 -5.26 4.15 13.91
C PHE A 91 -5.09 5.23 14.99
N CYS A 92 -6.20 5.79 15.50
CA CYS A 92 -6.16 6.84 16.51
C CYS A 92 -5.51 6.41 17.83
N LEU A 93 -5.55 5.12 18.19
CA LEU A 93 -4.83 4.60 19.36
C LEU A 93 -3.30 4.72 19.19
N MET A 94 -2.80 4.63 17.96
CA MET A 94 -1.38 4.66 17.64
C MET A 94 -0.88 6.06 17.26
N GLU A 95 -1.69 6.83 16.54
CA GLU A 95 -1.29 8.10 15.92
C GLU A 95 -2.11 9.33 16.37
N GLY A 96 -3.03 9.12 17.32
CA GLY A 96 -3.80 10.15 18.00
C GLY A 96 -5.11 10.54 17.30
N ARG A 97 -5.07 10.87 16.01
CA ARG A 97 -6.28 11.25 15.23
C ARG A 97 -6.11 11.01 13.74
N HIS A 98 -7.19 10.70 13.03
CA HIS A 98 -7.20 10.41 11.60
C HIS A 98 -7.84 11.56 10.78
N VAL A 99 -7.39 11.91 9.57
CA VAL A 99 -6.24 11.35 8.81
C VAL A 99 -4.93 12.09 9.09
N HIS A 100 -4.97 13.19 9.85
CA HIS A 100 -3.80 14.00 10.16
C HIS A 100 -3.28 13.65 11.56
N PRO A 101 -2.27 12.77 11.67
CA PRO A 101 -1.80 12.28 12.96
C PRO A 101 -1.29 13.43 13.83
N SER A 102 -1.35 13.24 15.15
CA SER A 102 -0.94 14.26 16.13
C SER A 102 0.18 13.79 17.04
N THR A 103 0.56 12.52 16.98
CA THR A 103 1.59 11.95 17.86
C THR A 103 2.82 11.44 17.13
N LEU A 104 2.93 11.61 15.80
CA LEU A 104 4.16 11.34 15.04
C LEU A 104 5.11 12.54 15.11
N TYR A 105 6.38 12.28 15.41
CA TYR A 105 7.45 13.28 15.44
C TYR A 105 8.74 12.71 14.83
N PRO A 106 9.66 13.53 14.30
CA PRO A 106 11.02 13.08 14.06
C PRO A 106 11.63 12.57 15.36
N GLY A 107 12.17 11.35 15.36
CA GLY A 107 12.72 10.72 16.55
C GLY A 107 11.74 9.85 17.36
N GLY A 108 10.47 9.73 16.98
CA GLY A 108 9.57 8.73 17.55
C GLY A 108 8.10 9.18 17.66
N VAL A 109 7.41 8.76 18.72
CA VAL A 109 5.99 9.04 18.93
C VAL A 109 5.68 9.62 20.31
N GLY A 110 4.60 10.41 20.39
CA GLY A 110 4.01 10.89 21.64
C GLY A 110 2.99 9.92 22.26
N THR A 111 2.70 8.81 21.59
CA THR A 111 1.76 7.79 22.06
C THR A 111 2.33 7.05 23.26
N MET A 112 1.58 7.04 24.37
CA MET A 112 2.03 6.39 25.60
C MET A 112 1.87 4.86 25.50
N PRO A 113 2.96 4.08 25.62
CA PRO A 113 2.91 2.63 25.45
C PRO A 113 2.46 1.94 26.75
N GLN A 114 1.15 1.87 26.95
CA GLN A 114 0.55 1.13 28.06
C GLN A 114 0.04 -0.22 27.57
N PRO A 115 0.00 -1.28 28.42
CA PRO A 115 -0.61 -2.56 28.05
C PRO A 115 -2.03 -2.39 27.49
N THR A 116 -2.81 -1.47 28.05
CA THR A 116 -4.16 -1.12 27.61
C THR A 116 -4.21 -0.59 26.18
N THR A 117 -3.24 0.22 25.76
CA THR A 117 -3.14 0.75 24.39
C THR A 117 -3.13 -0.39 23.36
N PHE A 118 -2.35 -1.44 23.62
CA PHE A 118 -2.21 -2.58 22.72
C PHE A 118 -3.39 -3.57 22.82
N THR A 119 -3.94 -3.80 24.01
CA THR A 119 -5.13 -4.66 24.16
C THR A 119 -6.37 -4.04 23.52
N ASP A 120 -6.50 -2.71 23.57
CA ASP A 120 -7.58 -1.98 22.92
C ASP A 120 -7.49 -2.04 21.39
N TYR A 121 -6.27 -1.99 20.85
CA TYR A 121 -6.02 -2.21 19.42
C TYR A 121 -6.34 -3.67 19.04
N LEU A 122 -5.79 -4.65 19.78
CA LEU A 122 -6.01 -6.08 19.51
C LEU A 122 -7.51 -6.44 19.55
N SER A 123 -8.25 -5.96 20.54
CA SER A 123 -9.70 -6.19 20.64
C SER A 123 -10.45 -5.70 19.40
N ARG A 124 -10.07 -4.54 18.86
CA ARG A 124 -10.67 -3.99 17.63
C ARG A 124 -10.25 -4.76 16.38
N LEU A 125 -8.98 -5.16 16.29
CA LEU A 125 -8.48 -6.01 15.22
C LEU A 125 -9.28 -7.33 15.18
N MET A 126 -9.42 -8.01 16.32
CA MET A 126 -10.15 -9.29 16.38
C MET A 126 -11.62 -9.16 15.99
N ARG A 127 -12.26 -8.01 16.24
CA ARG A 127 -13.65 -7.75 15.82
C ARG A 127 -13.82 -7.63 14.30
N VAL A 128 -12.76 -7.38 13.54
CA VAL A 128 -12.82 -7.24 12.08
C VAL A 128 -12.21 -8.43 11.33
N ILE A 129 -11.54 -9.37 12.00
CA ILE A 129 -10.88 -10.53 11.36
C ILE A 129 -11.84 -11.36 10.50
N ASP A 130 -13.05 -11.64 11.00
CA ASP A 130 -14.02 -12.41 10.21
C ASP A 130 -14.50 -11.63 8.97
N PHE A 131 -14.66 -10.32 9.08
CA PHE A 131 -14.97 -9.47 7.93
C PHE A 131 -13.85 -9.56 6.89
N VAL A 132 -12.58 -9.48 7.31
CA VAL A 132 -11.41 -9.58 6.41
C VAL A 132 -11.38 -10.90 5.66
N LYS A 133 -11.63 -12.03 6.34
CA LYS A 133 -11.71 -13.36 5.69
C LYS A 133 -12.84 -13.43 4.66
N LYS A 134 -14.03 -12.93 5.03
CA LYS A 134 -15.19 -12.90 4.14
C LYS A 134 -14.96 -11.99 2.94
N ALA A 135 -14.33 -10.84 3.15
CA ALA A 135 -14.04 -9.87 2.09
C ALA A 135 -13.20 -10.49 0.98
N VAL A 136 -12.13 -11.22 1.33
CA VAL A 136 -11.31 -11.95 0.35
C VAL A 136 -12.16 -12.95 -0.44
N ALA A 137 -12.88 -13.83 0.24
CA ALA A 137 -13.70 -14.84 -0.40
C ALA A 137 -14.80 -14.25 -1.32
N MET A 138 -15.50 -13.21 -0.88
CA MET A 138 -16.53 -12.53 -1.71
C MET A 138 -15.93 -11.87 -2.94
N ASN A 139 -14.76 -11.25 -2.79
CA ASN A 139 -14.09 -10.58 -3.88
C ASN A 139 -13.61 -11.59 -4.93
N ASP A 140 -13.01 -12.71 -4.50
CA ASP A 140 -12.60 -13.78 -5.42
C ASP A 140 -13.80 -14.32 -6.21
N ASP A 141 -14.91 -14.62 -5.55
CA ASP A 141 -16.13 -15.12 -6.19
C ASP A 141 -16.69 -14.16 -7.24
N VAL A 142 -16.76 -12.86 -6.93
CA VAL A 142 -17.21 -11.85 -7.89
C VAL A 142 -16.22 -11.70 -9.05
N PHE A 143 -14.93 -11.64 -8.77
CA PHE A 143 -13.92 -11.41 -9.80
C PHE A 143 -13.74 -12.59 -10.74
N ASP A 144 -13.72 -13.81 -10.23
CA ASP A 144 -13.70 -15.03 -11.07
C ASP A 144 -14.96 -15.09 -11.93
N PHE A 145 -16.12 -14.78 -11.36
CA PHE A 145 -17.37 -14.70 -12.13
C PHE A 145 -17.28 -13.69 -13.28
N PHE A 146 -16.68 -12.50 -13.08
CA PHE A 146 -16.58 -11.51 -14.14
C PHE A 146 -15.71 -11.98 -15.32
N TYR A 147 -14.60 -12.68 -15.05
CA TYR A 147 -13.80 -13.30 -16.11
C TYR A 147 -14.60 -14.33 -16.91
N GLU A 148 -15.40 -15.16 -16.23
CA GLU A 148 -16.21 -16.16 -16.92
C GLU A 148 -17.45 -15.57 -17.63
N ALA A 149 -18.06 -14.55 -17.05
CA ALA A 149 -19.28 -13.91 -17.53
C ALA A 149 -19.05 -13.05 -18.76
N LEU A 150 -17.86 -12.45 -18.86
CA LEU A 150 -17.46 -11.55 -19.91
C LEU A 150 -16.10 -12.00 -20.50
N PRO A 151 -16.05 -13.00 -21.39
CA PRO A 151 -14.80 -13.43 -22.00
C PRO A 151 -14.04 -12.26 -22.64
N GLY A 152 -12.76 -12.09 -22.31
CA GLY A 152 -11.94 -10.94 -22.71
C GLY A 152 -11.85 -9.84 -21.65
N TYR A 153 -12.52 -9.96 -20.49
CA TYR A 153 -12.43 -8.99 -19.40
C TYR A 153 -11.00 -8.86 -18.83
N GLU A 154 -10.14 -9.86 -19.05
CA GLU A 154 -8.71 -9.83 -18.73
C GLU A 154 -7.94 -8.68 -19.39
N GLU A 155 -8.46 -8.13 -20.50
CA GLU A 155 -7.89 -6.97 -21.19
C GLU A 155 -8.29 -5.62 -20.56
N VAL A 156 -9.31 -5.59 -19.70
CA VAL A 156 -9.80 -4.35 -19.08
C VAL A 156 -8.74 -3.78 -18.15
N GLY A 157 -8.24 -2.59 -18.50
CA GLY A 157 -7.16 -1.93 -17.76
C GLY A 157 -5.83 -2.69 -17.79
N ARG A 158 -5.68 -3.68 -18.69
CA ARG A 158 -4.42 -4.42 -18.84
C ARG A 158 -3.30 -3.48 -19.23
N ARG A 159 -2.18 -3.59 -18.54
CA ARG A 159 -0.92 -2.90 -18.85
C ARG A 159 0.22 -3.91 -18.88
N ARG A 160 1.32 -3.51 -19.53
CA ARG A 160 2.63 -4.14 -19.33
C ARG A 160 2.95 -4.13 -17.83
N ILE A 161 3.50 -5.21 -17.31
CA ILE A 161 3.89 -5.31 -15.90
C ILE A 161 5.06 -4.36 -15.68
N LEU A 162 4.78 -3.19 -15.11
CA LEU A 162 5.74 -2.15 -14.76
C LEU A 162 5.40 -1.69 -13.35
N LEU A 163 5.71 -2.53 -12.36
CA LEU A 163 5.30 -2.30 -10.97
C LEU A 163 6.44 -1.74 -10.14
N GLY A 164 6.13 -0.75 -9.30
CA GLY A 164 7.03 -0.22 -8.28
C GLY A 164 6.46 -0.40 -6.87
N CYS A 165 7.31 -0.89 -5.96
CA CYS A 165 7.08 -0.98 -4.53
C CYS A 165 8.34 -0.45 -3.81
N TRP A 166 8.19 0.47 -2.87
CA TRP A 166 9.26 1.07 -2.07
C TRP A 166 9.32 0.54 -0.64
N GLY A 167 8.50 -0.47 -0.34
CA GLY A 167 8.53 -1.20 0.91
C GLY A 167 7.85 -0.46 2.06
N ALA A 168 7.36 -1.23 3.02
CA ALA A 168 6.61 -0.72 4.16
C ALA A 168 6.83 -1.58 5.40
N PHE A 169 6.50 -1.00 6.55
CA PHE A 169 6.71 -1.54 7.88
C PHE A 169 8.18 -1.82 8.17
N GLN A 170 8.83 -0.87 8.81
CA GLN A 170 10.23 -0.99 9.17
C GLN A 170 10.41 -2.07 10.24
N ASP A 171 11.46 -2.88 10.12
CA ASP A 171 11.90 -3.78 11.19
C ASP A 171 12.78 -3.00 12.19
N PRO A 172 12.31 -2.78 13.44
CA PRO A 172 13.03 -1.98 14.43
C PRO A 172 14.34 -2.63 14.92
N THR A 173 14.57 -3.91 14.61
CA THR A 173 15.81 -4.60 14.97
C THR A 173 16.94 -4.33 13.99
N THR A 174 16.63 -3.80 12.80
CA THR A 174 17.61 -3.56 11.72
C THR A 174 17.61 -2.13 11.20
N VAL A 175 16.48 -1.41 11.25
CA VAL A 175 16.41 -0.03 10.79
C VAL A 175 17.15 0.92 11.73
N ASP A 176 18.07 1.68 11.16
CA ASP A 176 18.77 2.79 11.83
C ASP A 176 18.54 4.13 11.10
N TYR A 177 17.73 4.11 10.03
CA TYR A 177 17.39 5.25 9.18
C TYR A 177 18.58 5.96 8.53
N ARG A 178 19.76 5.32 8.53
CA ARG A 178 20.95 5.85 7.86
C ARG A 178 20.93 5.48 6.38
N TYR A 179 21.38 6.41 5.54
CA TYR A 179 21.43 6.18 4.10
C TYR A 179 22.46 5.09 3.73
N GLU A 180 23.60 5.03 4.42
CA GLU A 180 24.66 4.08 4.09
C GLU A 180 24.25 2.61 4.28
N THR A 181 23.30 2.37 5.18
CA THR A 181 22.72 1.06 5.50
C THR A 181 21.33 0.88 4.91
N MET A 182 20.85 1.82 4.07
CA MET A 182 19.48 1.85 3.53
C MET A 182 19.06 0.59 2.80
N ASN A 183 19.96 0.04 2.00
CA ASN A 183 19.70 -1.23 1.31
C ASN A 183 19.55 -2.41 2.29
N THR A 184 20.25 -2.38 3.42
CA THR A 184 20.19 -3.46 4.42
C THR A 184 18.85 -3.44 5.14
N TRP A 185 18.48 -2.32 5.77
CA TRP A 185 17.20 -2.24 6.49
C TRP A 185 15.99 -2.25 5.55
N GLY A 186 16.12 -1.69 4.34
CA GLY A 186 15.05 -1.74 3.34
C GLY A 186 14.63 -3.15 2.96
N LYS A 187 15.59 -4.08 2.88
CA LYS A 187 15.31 -5.51 2.59
C LYS A 187 14.67 -6.27 3.73
N GLN A 188 14.73 -5.73 4.96
CA GLN A 188 14.15 -6.32 6.15
C GLN A 188 12.75 -5.76 6.47
N MET A 189 12.26 -4.81 5.68
CA MET A 189 10.88 -4.35 5.75
C MET A 189 9.91 -5.53 5.60
N TYR A 190 8.81 -5.49 6.37
CA TYR A 190 7.79 -6.53 6.29
C TYR A 190 6.90 -6.42 5.05
N VAL A 191 7.13 -5.44 4.19
CA VAL A 191 6.77 -5.47 2.76
C VAL A 191 8.05 -5.14 2.01
N THR A 192 8.54 -6.08 1.19
CA THR A 192 9.85 -5.92 0.58
C THR A 192 9.79 -4.94 -0.61
N PRO A 193 10.68 -3.93 -0.69
CA PRO A 193 10.77 -3.05 -1.84
C PRO A 193 11.18 -3.81 -3.10
N GLY A 194 10.77 -3.30 -4.26
CA GLY A 194 11.10 -3.91 -5.53
C GLY A 194 10.59 -3.14 -6.74
N ILE A 195 11.31 -3.29 -7.84
CA ILE A 195 10.87 -2.91 -9.18
C ILE A 195 10.67 -4.19 -9.98
N VAL A 196 9.47 -4.37 -10.51
CA VAL A 196 9.10 -5.55 -11.29
C VAL A 196 8.76 -5.14 -12.72
N VAL A 197 9.51 -5.67 -13.67
CA VAL A 197 9.32 -5.41 -15.11
C VAL A 197 9.09 -6.73 -15.82
N ASP A 198 7.96 -6.86 -16.50
CA ASP A 198 7.57 -8.07 -17.24
C ASP A 198 7.62 -9.36 -16.39
N GLY A 199 7.33 -9.23 -15.09
CA GLY A 199 7.34 -10.32 -14.11
C GLY A 199 8.70 -10.61 -13.47
N GLU A 200 9.78 -9.96 -13.91
CA GLU A 200 11.12 -10.07 -13.34
C GLU A 200 11.33 -9.04 -12.22
N LEU A 201 11.81 -9.48 -11.05
CA LEU A 201 12.30 -8.58 -10.00
C LEU A 201 13.65 -7.98 -10.43
N VAL A 202 13.62 -6.75 -10.93
CA VAL A 202 14.78 -6.02 -11.47
C VAL A 202 15.76 -5.63 -10.37
N THR A 203 15.24 -5.08 -9.27
CA THR A 203 16.01 -4.71 -8.09
C THR A 203 15.09 -4.59 -6.88
N ASN A 204 15.62 -4.89 -5.70
CA ASN A 204 15.04 -4.64 -4.39
C ASN A 204 15.95 -3.73 -3.53
N ASN A 205 16.95 -3.10 -4.15
CA ASN A 205 17.88 -2.20 -3.49
C ASN A 205 17.31 -0.78 -3.47
N LEU A 206 16.96 -0.28 -2.29
CA LEU A 206 16.40 1.07 -2.13
C LEU A 206 17.31 2.19 -2.67
N VAL A 207 18.64 2.04 -2.61
CA VAL A 207 19.57 3.02 -3.18
C VAL A 207 19.47 3.05 -4.70
N ASP A 208 19.39 1.88 -5.35
CA ASP A 208 19.23 1.79 -6.80
C ASP A 208 17.87 2.31 -7.25
N ILE A 209 16.82 2.00 -6.48
CA ILE A 209 15.46 2.50 -6.71
C ILE A 209 15.47 4.04 -6.64
N ASN A 210 16.02 4.61 -5.56
CA ASN A 210 16.14 6.05 -5.35
C ASN A 210 16.86 6.74 -6.52
N LEU A 211 18.08 6.31 -6.84
CA LEU A 211 18.90 6.92 -7.88
C LEU A 211 18.30 6.77 -9.30
N GLY A 212 17.37 5.85 -9.51
CA GLY A 212 16.65 5.69 -10.76
C GLY A 212 15.47 6.66 -10.93
N LEU A 213 15.04 7.40 -9.89
CA LEU A 213 13.91 8.32 -9.98
C LEU A 213 14.19 9.51 -10.91
N ARG A 214 13.27 9.80 -11.81
CA ARG A 214 13.30 10.95 -12.72
C ARG A 214 11.93 11.63 -12.75
N ILE A 215 11.88 12.91 -12.44
CA ILE A 215 10.68 13.73 -12.65
C ILE A 215 10.80 14.39 -14.02
N LEU A 216 10.02 13.88 -14.97
CA LEU A 216 9.90 14.46 -16.30
C LEU A 216 8.69 15.40 -16.36
N LEU A 217 8.69 16.24 -17.38
CA LEU A 217 7.54 17.06 -17.78
C LEU A 217 6.94 16.51 -19.09
N GLY A 218 6.65 17.38 -20.06
CA GLY A 218 5.98 17.05 -21.32
C GLY A 218 4.60 17.70 -21.37
N SER A 219 3.67 17.22 -20.55
CA SER A 219 2.26 17.64 -20.59
C SER A 219 1.77 18.33 -19.32
N SER A 220 2.70 18.91 -18.56
CA SER A 220 2.45 19.46 -17.23
C SER A 220 2.61 20.99 -17.18
N TYR A 221 1.80 21.64 -16.36
CA TYR A 221 1.73 23.11 -16.21
C TYR A 221 2.90 23.71 -15.40
N TYR A 222 4.14 23.43 -15.80
CA TYR A 222 5.35 23.90 -15.13
C TYR A 222 6.42 24.35 -16.12
N GLU A 223 7.36 25.17 -15.65
CA GLU A 223 8.66 25.37 -16.31
C GLU A 223 9.62 24.23 -15.97
N ASP A 224 10.57 23.95 -16.86
CA ASP A 224 11.59 22.92 -16.64
C ASP A 224 12.80 23.55 -15.93
N TRP A 225 13.30 22.89 -14.88
CA TRP A 225 14.36 23.38 -14.00
C TRP A 225 15.76 22.88 -14.38
N VAL A 226 15.90 22.13 -15.48
CA VAL A 226 17.17 21.46 -15.83
C VAL A 226 18.37 22.39 -16.03
N ASN A 227 18.14 23.68 -16.21
CA ASN A 227 19.19 24.70 -16.35
C ASN A 227 19.51 25.43 -15.03
N GLU A 228 18.87 25.05 -13.92
CA GLU A 228 19.16 25.58 -12.58
C GLU A 228 20.42 24.94 -11.98
N GLN A 229 20.86 25.43 -10.82
CA GLN A 229 21.94 24.80 -10.07
C GLN A 229 21.37 23.66 -9.22
N PRO A 230 21.97 22.45 -9.24
CA PRO A 230 21.46 21.33 -8.45
C PRO A 230 21.68 21.58 -6.96
N PHE A 231 20.72 21.16 -6.13
CA PHE A 231 20.87 21.17 -4.68
C PHE A 231 21.80 20.05 -4.20
N VAL A 232 21.75 18.89 -4.86
CA VAL A 232 22.44 17.65 -4.48
C VAL A 232 23.09 17.04 -5.72
N THR A 233 24.43 16.98 -5.75
CA THR A 233 25.16 16.36 -6.87
C THR A 233 25.53 14.91 -6.62
N HIS A 234 25.68 14.52 -5.36
CA HIS A 234 26.01 13.15 -4.94
C HIS A 234 25.21 12.76 -3.70
N ASP A 235 24.84 11.48 -3.60
CA ASP A 235 24.23 10.92 -2.40
C ASP A 235 25.28 10.67 -1.30
N PRO A 236 24.88 10.27 -0.07
CA PRO A 236 25.83 9.99 1.02
C PRO A 236 26.83 8.86 0.73
N LEU A 237 26.59 8.02 -0.28
CA LEU A 237 27.49 6.96 -0.73
C LEU A 237 28.41 7.42 -1.87
N GLY A 238 28.31 8.68 -2.30
CA GLY A 238 29.12 9.26 -3.38
C GLY A 238 28.63 8.90 -4.78
N ASN A 239 27.40 8.38 -4.93
CA ASN A 239 26.81 8.13 -6.24
C ASN A 239 26.29 9.43 -6.85
N PRO A 240 26.42 9.64 -8.18
CA PRO A 240 25.91 10.84 -8.82
C PRO A 240 24.38 10.89 -8.79
N VAL A 241 23.84 12.07 -8.48
CA VAL A 241 22.40 12.36 -8.44
C VAL A 241 22.02 13.23 -9.64
N ASP A 242 21.00 12.80 -10.38
CA ASP A 242 20.54 13.45 -11.61
C ASP A 242 19.84 14.79 -11.33
N MET A 243 19.92 15.75 -12.26
CA MET A 243 19.17 17.02 -12.18
C MET A 243 17.65 16.79 -12.15
N ARG A 244 17.16 15.71 -12.75
CA ARG A 244 15.74 15.32 -12.73
C ARG A 244 15.37 14.46 -11.51
N HIS A 245 16.31 14.15 -10.62
CA HIS A 245 15.98 13.47 -9.37
C HIS A 245 15.21 14.43 -8.44
N PRO A 246 14.23 13.96 -7.63
CA PRO A 246 13.43 14.83 -6.76
C PRO A 246 14.22 15.76 -5.84
N TRP A 247 15.40 15.35 -5.33
CA TRP A 247 16.29 16.24 -4.56
C TRP A 247 16.68 17.52 -5.29
N ASN A 248 16.68 17.53 -6.63
CA ASN A 248 17.10 18.65 -7.47
C ASN A 248 15.93 19.35 -8.17
N GLN A 249 14.69 18.95 -7.90
CA GLN A 249 13.53 19.55 -8.52
C GLN A 249 13.28 20.96 -7.98
N THR A 250 13.03 21.92 -8.88
CA THR A 250 12.44 23.22 -8.55
C THR A 250 11.08 23.31 -9.24
N THR A 251 10.01 23.53 -8.46
CA THR A 251 8.64 23.55 -9.00
C THR A 251 8.19 24.97 -9.30
N VAL A 252 8.17 25.35 -10.58
CA VAL A 252 7.70 26.67 -11.05
C VAL A 252 6.36 26.50 -11.78
N PRO A 253 5.21 26.78 -11.13
CA PRO A 253 3.90 26.57 -11.73
C PRO A 253 3.57 27.62 -12.80
N VAL A 254 3.01 27.17 -13.92
CA VAL A 254 2.56 28.01 -15.04
C VAL A 254 1.08 27.73 -15.32
N PRO A 255 0.15 28.44 -14.67
CA PRO A 255 -1.27 28.32 -14.98
C PRO A 255 -1.53 28.68 -16.44
N GLN A 256 -2.15 27.76 -17.19
CA GLN A 256 -2.38 27.93 -18.61
C GLN A 256 -3.67 27.23 -19.06
N LYS A 257 -4.12 27.54 -20.29
CA LYS A 257 -5.26 26.86 -20.89
C LYS A 257 -4.91 25.39 -21.14
N ARG A 258 -5.86 24.49 -20.84
CA ARG A 258 -5.73 23.05 -21.11
C ARG A 258 -5.71 22.78 -22.61
N ASP A 259 -4.68 22.08 -23.05
CA ASP A 259 -4.54 21.56 -24.41
C ASP A 259 -4.04 20.10 -24.39
N PHE A 260 -4.84 19.18 -24.93
CA PHE A 260 -4.55 17.74 -24.89
C PHE A 260 -3.44 17.32 -25.85
N ASP A 261 -3.10 18.16 -26.83
CA ASP A 261 -1.96 17.93 -27.72
C ASP A 261 -0.63 18.45 -27.12
N GLU A 262 -0.71 19.26 -26.05
CA GLU A 262 0.44 19.82 -25.35
C GLU A 262 0.35 19.58 -23.82
N LYS A 263 0.10 20.64 -23.05
CA LYS A 263 0.02 20.61 -21.59
C LYS A 263 -1.45 20.63 -21.16
N TYR A 264 -1.84 19.63 -20.37
CA TYR A 264 -3.22 19.46 -19.95
C TYR A 264 -3.42 19.11 -18.47
N SER A 265 -2.34 18.99 -17.69
CA SER A 265 -2.42 18.53 -16.30
C SER A 265 -1.46 19.26 -15.35
N TRP A 266 -1.84 19.34 -14.07
CA TRP A 266 -0.92 19.68 -12.98
C TRP A 266 -0.08 18.47 -12.53
N VAL A 267 -0.42 17.26 -12.95
CA VAL A 267 0.38 16.08 -12.60
C VAL A 267 1.64 16.07 -13.47
N MET A 268 2.81 15.96 -12.83
CA MET A 268 4.10 15.75 -13.51
C MET A 268 4.22 14.33 -14.06
N SER A 269 5.32 14.00 -14.73
CA SER A 269 5.57 12.65 -15.26
C SER A 269 6.73 11.95 -14.54
N PRO A 270 6.53 11.43 -13.30
CA PRO A 270 7.50 10.55 -12.67
C PRO A 270 7.80 9.34 -13.55
N ARG A 271 9.08 9.01 -13.69
CA ARG A 271 9.59 7.83 -14.38
C ARG A 271 10.69 7.20 -13.55
N TRP A 272 10.90 5.91 -13.77
CA TRP A 272 12.08 5.21 -13.27
C TRP A 272 13.00 4.88 -14.43
N TYR A 273 14.25 5.31 -14.33
CA TYR A 273 15.27 5.11 -15.34
C TYR A 273 15.89 3.72 -15.23
N ASP A 274 15.56 2.84 -16.18
CA ASP A 274 16.11 1.49 -16.27
C ASP A 274 17.43 1.51 -17.05
N LYS A 275 18.54 1.46 -16.31
CA LYS A 275 19.91 1.42 -16.86
C LYS A 275 20.16 0.24 -17.80
N ARG A 276 19.39 -0.86 -17.70
CA ARG A 276 19.57 -2.05 -18.56
C ARG A 276 19.11 -1.80 -19.98
N THR A 277 18.12 -0.92 -20.16
CA THR A 277 17.46 -0.66 -21.44
C THR A 277 17.58 0.80 -21.89
N ASP A 278 18.14 1.68 -21.06
CA ASP A 278 18.22 3.13 -21.30
C ASP A 278 16.83 3.76 -21.50
N GLN A 279 15.84 3.30 -20.71
CA GLN A 279 14.44 3.72 -20.82
C GLN A 279 13.94 4.40 -19.56
N HIS A 280 13.06 5.39 -19.74
CA HIS A 280 12.29 6.02 -18.68
C HIS A 280 10.94 5.30 -18.55
N LEU A 281 10.86 4.34 -17.63
CA LEU A 281 9.69 3.49 -17.42
C LEU A 281 8.60 4.24 -16.67
N ALA A 282 7.38 4.20 -17.19
CA ALA A 282 6.18 4.68 -16.51
C ALA A 282 5.65 3.58 -15.58
N LEU A 283 6.37 3.35 -14.48
CA LEU A 283 5.94 2.43 -13.44
C LEU A 283 4.56 2.86 -12.90
N ASP A 284 3.70 1.87 -12.66
CA ASP A 284 2.47 2.03 -11.90
C ASP A 284 2.56 1.23 -10.60
N THR A 285 1.73 1.58 -9.62
CA THR A 285 1.74 0.95 -8.31
C THR A 285 0.83 -0.26 -8.23
N GLY A 286 0.11 -0.59 -9.31
CA GLY A 286 -1.01 -1.53 -9.25
C GLY A 286 -2.09 -1.12 -8.23
N GLY A 287 -2.19 0.18 -7.93
CA GLY A 287 -3.07 0.71 -6.88
C GLY A 287 -2.54 0.50 -5.46
N GLY A 288 -1.28 0.07 -5.29
CA GLY A 288 -0.62 -0.25 -4.03
C GLY A 288 -0.55 -1.76 -3.77
N PRO A 289 -1.69 -2.43 -3.47
CA PRO A 289 -1.72 -3.85 -3.11
C PRO A 289 -1.04 -4.79 -4.10
N LEU A 290 -1.31 -4.62 -5.41
CA LEU A 290 -0.75 -5.51 -6.41
C LEU A 290 0.79 -5.43 -6.46
N ALA A 291 1.37 -4.22 -6.49
CA ALA A 291 2.83 -4.07 -6.51
C ALA A 291 3.48 -4.59 -5.22
N ARG A 292 2.88 -4.34 -4.05
CA ARG A 292 3.37 -4.82 -2.76
C ARG A 292 3.43 -6.35 -2.70
N LEU A 293 2.31 -7.01 -3.00
CA LEU A 293 2.22 -8.46 -2.95
C LEU A 293 3.16 -9.11 -3.98
N TRP A 294 3.24 -8.55 -5.19
CA TRP A 294 4.13 -9.06 -6.24
C TRP A 294 5.60 -8.94 -5.87
N SER A 295 6.01 -7.77 -5.38
CA SER A 295 7.39 -7.52 -4.93
C SER A 295 7.77 -8.44 -3.77
N THR A 296 6.93 -8.50 -2.73
CA THR A 296 7.16 -9.37 -1.57
C THR A 296 7.23 -10.84 -1.97
N ALA A 297 6.29 -11.31 -2.81
CA ALA A 297 6.25 -12.69 -3.27
C ALA A 297 7.55 -13.11 -3.97
N LEU A 298 8.00 -12.33 -4.96
CA LEU A 298 9.22 -12.64 -5.73
C LEU A 298 10.49 -12.56 -4.90
N ASN A 299 10.54 -11.64 -3.94
CA ASN A 299 11.70 -11.48 -3.07
C ASN A 299 11.90 -12.70 -2.15
N GLY A 300 10.81 -13.29 -1.64
CA GLY A 300 10.90 -14.43 -0.72
C GLY A 300 11.57 -14.11 0.63
N LEU A 301 11.69 -12.82 0.99
CA LEU A 301 12.42 -12.38 2.18
C LEU A 301 11.55 -12.30 3.45
N VAL A 302 10.25 -12.08 3.31
CA VAL A 302 9.32 -12.00 4.46
C VAL A 302 8.94 -13.40 4.91
N ASP A 303 9.31 -13.75 6.15
CA ASP A 303 8.92 -15.00 6.82
C ASP A 303 8.62 -14.71 8.30
N THR A 304 7.33 -14.58 8.62
CA THR A 304 6.81 -14.42 9.99
C THR A 304 5.81 -15.55 10.29
N PRO A 305 5.38 -15.74 11.55
CA PRO A 305 4.32 -16.69 11.88
C PRO A 305 3.00 -16.44 11.12
N TYR A 306 2.78 -15.19 10.69
CA TYR A 306 1.52 -14.73 10.10
C TYR A 306 1.59 -14.52 8.58
N VAL A 307 2.76 -14.19 8.04
CA VAL A 307 2.94 -13.89 6.61
C VAL A 307 4.22 -14.52 6.10
N LYS A 308 4.12 -15.22 4.96
CA LYS A 308 5.25 -15.88 4.32
C LYS A 308 5.26 -15.67 2.81
N ALA A 309 6.34 -15.08 2.30
CA ALA A 309 6.64 -15.04 0.88
C ALA A 309 7.23 -16.38 0.42
N THR A 310 6.75 -16.92 -0.70
CA THR A 310 7.13 -18.27 -1.18
C THR A 310 8.04 -18.26 -2.41
N GLY A 311 8.37 -17.07 -2.93
CA GLY A 311 9.02 -16.89 -4.23
C GLY A 311 8.04 -16.77 -5.42
N HIS A 312 6.78 -17.17 -5.24
CA HIS A 312 5.74 -17.15 -6.30
C HIS A 312 4.33 -16.80 -5.80
N SER A 313 4.17 -16.63 -4.48
CA SER A 313 2.93 -16.30 -3.79
C SER A 313 3.24 -15.66 -2.43
N VAL A 314 2.21 -15.19 -1.75
CA VAL A 314 2.24 -14.78 -0.34
C VAL A 314 1.18 -15.55 0.41
N ARG A 315 1.60 -16.29 1.45
CA ARG A 315 0.70 -16.96 2.40
C ARG A 315 0.42 -16.04 3.59
N ILE A 316 -0.85 -15.90 3.95
CA ILE A 316 -1.34 -14.98 4.98
C ILE A 316 -2.23 -15.77 5.93
N SER A 317 -1.77 -15.97 7.16
CA SER A 317 -2.48 -16.73 8.19
C SER A 317 -3.20 -15.78 9.14
N LEU A 318 -4.51 -15.93 9.25
CA LEU A 318 -5.37 -15.19 10.17
C LEU A 318 -5.91 -16.12 11.26
N PRO A 319 -5.87 -15.71 12.53
CA PRO A 319 -6.31 -16.53 13.65
C PRO A 319 -7.82 -16.78 13.59
N LYS A 320 -8.30 -17.74 14.40
CA LYS A 320 -9.74 -17.94 14.62
C LYS A 320 -10.42 -16.62 15.04
N GLY A 321 -11.53 -16.28 14.37
CA GLY A 321 -12.37 -15.15 14.75
C GLY A 321 -13.58 -15.58 15.58
N GLU A 322 -14.62 -14.75 15.61
CA GLU A 322 -15.84 -15.03 16.39
C GLU A 322 -16.63 -16.21 15.81
N SER A 323 -16.78 -16.22 14.49
CA SER A 323 -17.59 -17.16 13.72
C SER A 323 -16.76 -18.05 12.79
N LEU A 324 -15.63 -17.56 12.25
CA LEU A 324 -14.81 -18.32 11.30
C LEU A 324 -13.59 -18.95 11.97
N PRO A 325 -13.18 -20.17 11.55
CA PRO A 325 -11.99 -20.83 12.05
C PRO A 325 -10.71 -20.07 11.67
N GLU A 326 -9.56 -20.51 12.17
CA GLU A 326 -8.28 -20.09 11.62
C GLU A 326 -8.22 -20.35 10.11
N THR A 327 -7.62 -19.44 9.35
CA THR A 327 -7.62 -19.50 7.88
C THR A 327 -6.28 -19.02 7.35
N THR A 328 -5.70 -19.80 6.43
CA THR A 328 -4.56 -19.35 5.63
C THR A 328 -5.05 -19.02 4.23
N LEU A 329 -4.89 -17.77 3.83
CA LEU A 329 -5.13 -17.27 2.49
C LEU A 329 -3.81 -17.30 1.72
N GLU A 330 -3.86 -17.56 0.42
CA GLU A 330 -2.67 -17.51 -0.43
C GLU A 330 -2.95 -16.65 -1.65
N TRP A 331 -2.22 -15.54 -1.76
CA TRP A 331 -2.24 -14.70 -2.95
C TRP A 331 -1.18 -15.21 -3.92
N HIS A 332 -1.59 -15.61 -5.12
CA HIS A 332 -0.68 -16.04 -6.17
C HIS A 332 -0.38 -14.89 -7.12
N ILE A 333 0.86 -14.84 -7.64
CA ILE A 333 1.23 -13.88 -8.68
C ILE A 333 0.32 -14.11 -9.91
N PRO A 334 -0.45 -13.11 -10.35
CA PRO A 334 -1.40 -13.31 -11.44
C PRO A 334 -0.71 -13.27 -12.80
N GLN A 335 -1.41 -13.78 -13.81
CA GLN A 335 -0.92 -13.74 -15.19
C GLN A 335 -0.87 -12.32 -15.78
N TRP A 336 -1.74 -11.41 -15.30
CA TRP A 336 -1.93 -10.08 -15.87
C TRP A 336 -1.80 -8.98 -14.82
N SER A 337 -1.41 -7.78 -15.28
CA SER A 337 -1.58 -6.53 -14.53
C SER A 337 -2.75 -5.75 -15.12
N ASN A 338 -3.97 -6.14 -14.73
CA ASN A 338 -5.23 -5.59 -15.23
C ASN A 338 -6.10 -5.03 -14.09
N THR A 339 -7.32 -4.59 -14.39
CA THR A 339 -8.22 -4.00 -13.36
C THR A 339 -8.59 -5.02 -12.28
N ILE A 340 -9.07 -6.21 -12.67
CA ILE A 340 -9.53 -7.23 -11.72
C ILE A 340 -8.41 -7.67 -10.77
N GLU A 341 -7.20 -7.90 -11.26
CA GLU A 341 -6.08 -8.32 -10.41
C GLU A 341 -5.62 -7.22 -9.44
N ARG A 342 -5.74 -5.95 -9.84
CA ARG A 342 -5.50 -4.81 -8.93
C ARG A 342 -6.53 -4.76 -7.82
N ASP A 343 -7.79 -5.03 -8.15
CA ASP A 343 -8.88 -5.04 -7.19
C ASP A 343 -8.87 -6.29 -6.31
N ARG A 344 -8.51 -7.46 -6.84
CA ARG A 344 -8.29 -8.71 -6.09
C ARG A 344 -7.14 -8.60 -5.10
N ALA A 345 -6.03 -7.98 -5.48
CA ALA A 345 -4.90 -7.80 -4.57
C ALA A 345 -5.26 -6.98 -3.32
N ARG A 346 -6.27 -6.11 -3.38
CA ARG A 346 -6.65 -5.19 -2.30
C ARG A 346 -7.18 -5.88 -1.04
N PRO A 347 -8.23 -6.72 -1.06
CA PRO A 347 -8.69 -7.44 0.11
C PRO A 347 -7.63 -8.41 0.65
N TYR A 348 -6.82 -9.02 -0.22
CA TYR A 348 -5.66 -9.80 0.22
C TYR A 348 -4.66 -8.96 1.01
N PHE A 349 -4.47 -7.70 0.65
CA PHE A 349 -3.61 -6.83 1.44
C PHE A 349 -4.26 -6.30 2.73
N ILE A 350 -5.60 -6.21 2.80
CA ILE A 350 -6.29 -6.00 4.09
C ILE A 350 -5.95 -7.17 5.02
N ALA A 351 -6.01 -8.41 4.52
CA ALA A 351 -5.59 -9.59 5.26
C ALA A 351 -4.11 -9.55 5.63
N TYR A 352 -3.24 -9.13 4.71
CA TYR A 352 -1.82 -8.95 4.97
C TYR A 352 -1.56 -7.96 6.11
N ALA A 353 -2.19 -6.80 6.08
CA ALA A 353 -2.04 -5.76 7.10
C ALA A 353 -2.58 -6.22 8.45
N ALA A 354 -3.71 -6.93 8.49
CA ALA A 354 -4.26 -7.53 9.70
C ALA A 354 -3.32 -8.59 10.30
N ALA A 355 -2.75 -9.45 9.46
CA ALA A 355 -1.79 -10.48 9.85
C ALA A 355 -0.49 -9.86 10.40
N MET A 356 0.06 -8.84 9.73
CA MET A 356 1.24 -8.13 10.20
C MET A 356 0.98 -7.32 11.48
N ALA A 357 -0.23 -6.77 11.66
CA ALA A 357 -0.58 -6.11 12.90
C ALA A 357 -0.52 -7.06 14.11
N LEU A 358 -0.81 -8.35 13.95
CA LEU A 358 -0.64 -9.35 15.01
C LEU A 358 0.85 -9.53 15.38
N GLN A 359 1.73 -9.64 14.38
CA GLN A 359 3.18 -9.65 14.60
C GLN A 359 3.63 -8.41 15.38
N PHE A 360 3.22 -7.22 14.95
CA PHE A 360 3.64 -5.96 15.60
C PHE A 360 3.09 -5.82 17.02
N LEU A 361 1.87 -6.31 17.28
CA LEU A 361 1.30 -6.36 18.63
C LEU A 361 2.13 -7.26 19.55
N GLU A 362 2.51 -8.45 19.10
CA GLU A 362 3.32 -9.38 19.89
C GLU A 362 4.66 -8.77 20.29
N GLU A 363 5.35 -8.17 19.32
CA GLU A 363 6.64 -7.50 19.53
C GLU A 363 6.51 -6.28 20.46
N ALA A 364 5.52 -5.41 20.22
CA ALA A 364 5.29 -4.23 21.04
C ALA A 364 4.93 -4.60 22.48
N MET A 365 4.04 -5.57 22.69
CA MET A 365 3.69 -6.06 24.01
C MET A 365 4.87 -6.77 24.69
N GLY A 366 5.73 -7.46 23.93
CA GLY A 366 7.00 -8.02 24.41
C GLY A 366 7.89 -6.95 25.04
N LEU A 367 8.15 -5.86 24.31
CA LEU A 367 8.95 -4.73 24.79
C LEU A 367 8.34 -4.06 26.02
N VAL A 368 7.02 -3.84 26.03
CA VAL A 368 6.32 -3.25 27.18
C VAL A 368 6.45 -4.13 28.42
N ARG A 369 6.32 -5.47 28.29
CA ARG A 369 6.51 -6.42 29.39
C ARG A 369 7.95 -6.43 29.91
N ALA A 370 8.92 -6.20 29.03
CA ALA A 370 10.33 -6.06 29.39
C ALA A 370 10.66 -4.69 30.04
N GLY A 371 9.71 -3.75 30.09
CA GLY A 371 9.91 -2.39 30.60
C GLY A 371 10.50 -1.42 29.58
N GLU A 372 10.69 -1.83 28.33
CA GLU A 372 11.25 -1.03 27.25
C GLU A 372 10.20 -0.10 26.65
N THR A 373 9.86 0.95 27.39
CA THR A 373 8.75 1.88 27.09
C THR A 373 9.20 3.22 26.50
N LYS A 374 10.49 3.39 26.20
CA LYS A 374 11.00 4.60 25.55
C LYS A 374 10.52 4.63 24.09
N VAL A 375 9.84 5.71 23.73
CA VAL A 375 9.24 5.89 22.39
C VAL A 375 9.73 7.14 21.66
N PHE A 376 10.71 7.85 22.22
CA PHE A 376 11.27 9.05 21.61
C PHE A 376 12.77 9.15 21.84
N GLN A 377 13.49 9.58 20.81
CA GLN A 377 14.92 9.87 20.81
C GLN A 377 15.14 11.34 20.45
N ASN A 378 15.85 12.05 21.34
CA ASN A 378 16.23 13.45 21.08
C ASN A 378 17.15 13.56 19.86
N TYR A 379 17.02 14.66 19.14
CA TYR A 379 17.82 14.99 17.98
C TYR A 379 18.11 16.49 17.94
N GLU A 380 19.12 16.88 17.15
CA GLU A 380 19.40 18.26 16.81
C GLU A 380 19.21 18.46 15.30
N VAL A 381 18.65 19.60 14.90
CA VAL A 381 18.51 19.93 13.48
C VAL A 381 19.88 20.35 12.94
N PRO A 382 20.42 19.66 11.93
CA PRO A 382 21.71 20.00 11.33
C PRO A 382 21.65 21.36 10.61
N ASP A 383 22.79 22.06 10.53
CA ASP A 383 22.89 23.29 9.76
C ASP A 383 22.69 23.03 8.26
N GLU A 384 23.37 22.01 7.73
CA GLU A 384 23.21 21.50 6.38
C GLU A 384 23.10 19.96 6.40
N ALA A 385 22.13 19.40 5.68
CA ALA A 385 21.98 17.96 5.51
C ALA A 385 21.06 17.64 4.33
N ILE A 386 21.11 16.39 3.86
CA ILE A 386 20.09 15.82 2.98
C ILE A 386 19.50 14.58 3.63
N GLY A 387 18.27 14.24 3.26
CA GLY A 387 17.60 13.02 3.69
C GLY A 387 16.58 12.55 2.67
N CYS A 388 16.26 11.27 2.71
CA CYS A 388 15.15 10.71 1.96
C CYS A 388 14.40 9.68 2.81
N GLY A 389 13.07 9.79 2.85
CA GLY A 389 12.19 8.79 3.45
C GLY A 389 11.56 7.95 2.35
N PHE A 390 11.64 6.63 2.47
CA PHE A 390 10.96 5.67 1.60
C PHE A 390 9.90 4.95 2.42
N HIS A 391 8.69 4.91 1.85
CA HIS A 391 7.53 4.22 2.42
C HIS A 391 6.59 3.78 1.29
N GLU A 392 5.68 2.89 1.60
CA GLU A 392 4.59 2.52 0.73
C GLU A 392 3.30 3.16 1.26
N ALA A 393 2.74 4.14 0.56
CA ALA A 393 1.42 4.63 0.92
C ALA A 393 0.35 3.56 0.65
N VAL A 394 -0.89 3.85 1.06
CA VAL A 394 -2.06 3.02 0.71
C VAL A 394 -2.09 2.71 -0.79
N ARG A 395 -1.73 3.69 -1.62
CA ARG A 395 -1.79 3.59 -3.10
C ARG A 395 -0.45 3.23 -3.76
N GLY A 396 0.56 2.86 -2.98
CA GLY A 396 1.88 2.44 -3.46
C GLY A 396 2.99 3.44 -3.16
N VAL A 397 4.02 3.45 -3.99
CA VAL A 397 5.26 4.23 -3.83
C VAL A 397 5.09 5.65 -3.24
N LEU A 398 5.77 5.93 -2.13
CA LEU A 398 5.83 7.25 -1.49
C LEU A 398 7.26 7.58 -1.00
N SER A 399 7.80 8.71 -1.46
CA SER A 399 9.15 9.14 -1.12
C SER A 399 9.15 10.62 -0.84
N HIS A 400 9.76 10.99 0.28
CA HIS A 400 10.05 12.37 0.60
C HIS A 400 11.55 12.59 0.48
N HIS A 401 11.95 13.64 -0.23
CA HIS A 401 13.34 14.02 -0.43
C HIS A 401 13.55 15.41 0.17
N LEU A 402 14.41 15.50 1.17
CA LEU A 402 14.63 16.70 1.98
C LEU A 402 16.05 17.21 1.80
N VAL A 403 16.19 18.53 1.65
CA VAL A 403 17.44 19.26 1.73
C VAL A 403 17.31 20.34 2.80
N ILE A 404 18.24 20.37 3.75
CA ILE A 404 18.33 21.37 4.81
C ILE A 404 19.53 22.27 4.53
N LYS A 405 19.32 23.59 4.59
CA LYS A 405 20.38 24.61 4.64
C LYS A 405 20.01 25.69 5.65
N ASP A 406 20.98 26.17 6.43
CA ASP A 406 20.77 27.14 7.51
C ASP A 406 19.63 26.74 8.47
N LYS A 407 19.52 25.44 8.79
CA LYS A 407 18.44 24.84 9.61
C LYS A 407 17.03 25.07 9.05
N LYS A 408 16.90 25.32 7.75
CA LYS A 408 15.62 25.50 7.04
C LYS A 408 15.52 24.49 5.92
N ILE A 409 14.28 24.19 5.54
CA ILE A 409 14.00 23.42 4.33
C ILE A 409 14.46 24.27 3.13
N ALA A 410 15.42 23.75 2.38
CA ALA A 410 15.93 24.33 1.15
C ALA A 410 15.32 23.66 -0.09
N ASN A 411 14.98 22.37 0.01
CA ASN A 411 14.16 21.64 -0.96
C ASN A 411 13.38 20.51 -0.28
#